data_AF-A0A7W7S625-F1
#
_entry.id   AF-A0A7W7S625-F1
#
_cell.length_a   1.000
_cell.length_b   1.000
_cell.length_c   1.000
_cell.angle_alpha   90.00
_cell.angle_beta   90.00
_cell.angle_gamma   90.00
#
_symmetry.space_group_name_H-M   'P 1'
#
loop_
_entity.id
_entity.type
_entity.pdbx_description
1 polymer ?
#
loop_
_entity_poly.entity_id
_entity_poly.type
_entity_poly.pdbx_seq_one_letter_code
_entity_poly.pdbx_strand_id
1 'polypeptide(L)'
;MQLHALASATTLNQAAGAVTSLLDSALIYDLEREVFPAAVVAAPILLDIIEHAHPRARFGALDLLWEMLDLRPSSEFERVDTAQVPGLRLCCAIADHVRDRRGMLKLHGRPGQRVLTAAARHWRFAIQEVVAADRGGVLVLGTLKGQLPDGPFEAELHSALTIVTVPAVETEYDRADEDDEAFLRLLGTAEAAIAPGAVLCPTDCAEDQS
;
A
#
# COMPACT_ATOMS: atom_id res chain seq x y z
N MET A 1 -1.26 24.58 -0.05
CA MET A 1 -1.98 25.49 -0.97
C MET A 1 -2.60 24.75 -2.16
N GLN A 2 -1.87 23.85 -2.84
CA GLN A 2 -2.37 23.18 -4.06
C GLN A 2 -3.48 22.14 -3.83
N LEU A 3 -3.42 21.32 -2.77
CA LEU A 3 -4.52 20.39 -2.43
C LEU A 3 -5.83 21.13 -2.14
N HIS A 4 -5.75 22.31 -1.50
CA HIS A 4 -6.92 23.17 -1.27
C HIS A 4 -7.47 23.76 -2.57
N ALA A 5 -6.59 24.12 -3.52
CA ALA A 5 -6.98 24.57 -4.84
C ALA A 5 -7.72 23.47 -5.62
N LEU A 6 -7.25 22.22 -5.54
CA LEU A 6 -7.94 21.07 -6.12
C LEU A 6 -9.31 20.84 -5.45
N ALA A 7 -9.36 20.84 -4.11
CA ALA A 7 -10.60 20.65 -3.36
C ALA A 7 -11.68 21.70 -3.68
N SER A 8 -11.26 22.93 -4.00
CA SER A 8 -12.15 24.05 -4.29
C SER A 8 -12.46 24.21 -5.79
N ALA A 9 -11.92 23.35 -6.67
CA ALA A 9 -12.06 23.48 -8.10
C ALA A 9 -13.49 23.13 -8.58
N THR A 10 -14.17 24.10 -9.19
CA THR A 10 -15.52 23.91 -9.76
C THR A 10 -15.50 23.77 -11.28
N THR A 11 -14.38 24.11 -11.93
CA THR A 11 -14.21 24.03 -13.38
C THR A 11 -13.12 23.02 -13.78
N LEU A 12 -13.18 22.54 -15.02
CA LEU A 12 -12.17 21.62 -15.56
C LEU A 12 -10.77 22.26 -15.58
N ASN A 13 -10.65 23.52 -15.98
CA ASN A 13 -9.36 24.22 -16.08
C ASN A 13 -8.73 24.43 -14.70
N GLN A 14 -9.52 24.75 -13.67
CA GLN A 14 -9.03 24.86 -12.29
C GLN A 14 -8.54 23.50 -11.75
N ALA A 15 -9.32 22.44 -11.98
CA ALA A 15 -8.94 21.11 -11.54
C ALA A 15 -7.66 20.63 -12.24
N ALA A 16 -7.58 20.79 -13.57
CA ALA A 16 -6.41 20.44 -14.35
C ALA A 16 -5.17 21.24 -13.92
N GLY A 17 -5.29 22.57 -13.76
CA GLY A 17 -4.18 23.40 -13.30
C GLY A 17 -3.68 23.03 -11.90
N ALA A 18 -4.59 22.70 -10.98
CA ALA A 18 -4.23 22.23 -9.65
C ALA A 18 -3.55 20.84 -9.68
N VAL A 19 -4.05 19.92 -10.51
CA VAL A 19 -3.43 18.60 -10.71
C VAL A 19 -2.04 18.73 -11.30
N THR A 20 -1.87 19.49 -12.37
CA THR A 20 -0.54 19.74 -12.98
C THR A 20 0.41 20.36 -11.96
N SER A 21 -0.04 21.35 -11.19
CA SER A 21 0.79 21.94 -10.13
C SER A 21 1.14 20.96 -9.01
N LEU A 22 0.30 19.96 -8.73
CA LEU A 22 0.57 18.91 -7.73
C LEU A 22 1.54 17.87 -8.27
N LEU A 23 1.38 17.46 -9.53
CA LEU A 23 2.34 16.63 -10.25
C LEU A 23 3.72 17.32 -10.27
N ASP A 24 3.75 18.62 -10.57
CA ASP A 24 4.95 19.46 -10.63
C ASP A 24 5.52 19.88 -9.25
N SER A 25 4.98 19.36 -8.14
CA SER A 25 5.40 19.73 -6.79
C SER A 25 6.18 18.62 -6.08
N ALA A 26 6.76 18.91 -4.91
CA ALA A 26 7.41 17.93 -4.02
C ALA A 26 6.50 16.79 -3.52
N LEU A 27 5.26 16.67 -4.01
CA LEU A 27 4.47 15.45 -3.89
C LEU A 27 4.90 14.40 -4.92
N ILE A 28 5.30 14.82 -6.14
CA ILE A 28 5.56 13.95 -7.32
C ILE A 28 6.77 14.42 -8.21
N TYR A 29 7.49 15.53 -7.96
CA TYR A 29 8.59 16.07 -8.82
C TYR A 29 10.01 15.91 -8.22
N ASP A 30 11.13 15.76 -8.96
CA ASP A 30 11.53 16.20 -10.32
C ASP A 30 12.59 15.22 -10.91
N LEU A 31 12.67 15.09 -12.25
CA LEU A 31 13.61 14.29 -13.07
C LEU A 31 13.71 12.76 -12.88
N GLU A 32 13.45 12.22 -11.68
CA GLU A 32 13.61 10.78 -11.35
C GLU A 32 12.32 10.07 -10.91
N ARG A 33 11.16 10.75 -10.91
CA ARG A 33 9.83 10.20 -10.55
C ARG A 33 9.76 9.65 -9.11
N GLU A 34 10.23 10.44 -8.14
CA GLU A 34 10.23 10.05 -6.73
C GLU A 34 8.96 10.49 -5.99
N VAL A 35 8.49 9.67 -5.05
CA VAL A 35 7.44 10.04 -4.10
C VAL A 35 8.09 10.40 -2.77
N PHE A 36 7.76 11.56 -2.23
CA PHE A 36 8.27 12.00 -0.93
C PHE A 36 7.31 11.61 0.21
N PRO A 37 7.79 11.49 1.46
CA PRO A 37 6.95 11.16 2.63
C PRO A 37 5.69 12.03 2.77
N ALA A 38 5.70 13.25 2.21
CA ALA A 38 4.53 14.13 2.13
C ALA A 38 3.33 13.51 1.37
N ALA A 39 3.55 12.56 0.45
CA ALA A 39 2.49 11.88 -0.27
C ALA A 39 1.66 10.96 0.64
N VAL A 40 2.28 10.35 1.67
CA VAL A 40 1.55 9.58 2.69
C VAL A 40 0.57 10.49 3.43
N VAL A 41 0.99 11.71 3.76
CA VAL A 41 0.13 12.72 4.39
C VAL A 41 -0.94 13.25 3.43
N ALA A 42 -0.64 13.33 2.12
CA ALA A 42 -1.58 13.79 1.11
C ALA A 42 -2.65 12.76 0.76
N ALA A 43 -2.35 11.46 0.84
CA ALA A 43 -3.26 10.37 0.49
C ALA A 43 -4.65 10.47 1.16
N PRO A 44 -4.78 10.64 2.50
CA PRO A 44 -6.09 10.81 3.13
C PRO A 44 -6.82 12.08 2.64
N ILE A 45 -6.10 13.17 2.35
CA ILE A 45 -6.70 14.42 1.84
C ILE A 45 -7.24 14.20 0.42
N LEU A 46 -6.51 13.48 -0.43
CA LEU A 46 -6.98 13.12 -1.77
C LEU A 46 -8.22 12.22 -1.71
N LEU A 47 -8.25 11.26 -0.77
CA LEU A 47 -9.43 10.41 -0.53
C LEU A 47 -10.66 11.24 -0.11
N ASP A 48 -10.48 12.23 0.76
CA ASP A 48 -11.57 13.14 1.15
C ASP A 48 -12.05 14.02 -0.03
N ILE A 49 -11.14 14.47 -0.90
CA ILE A 49 -11.49 15.17 -2.15
C ILE A 49 -12.32 14.26 -3.06
N ILE A 50 -11.95 12.99 -3.21
CA ILE A 50 -12.69 12.02 -4.04
C ILE A 50 -14.11 11.84 -3.51
N GLU A 51 -14.27 11.76 -2.19
CA GLU A 51 -15.57 11.53 -1.57
C GLU A 51 -16.48 12.76 -1.69
N HIS A 52 -15.95 13.97 -1.39
CA HIS A 52 -16.80 15.14 -1.13
C HIS A 52 -16.73 16.25 -2.17
N ALA A 53 -15.65 16.36 -2.95
CA ALA A 53 -15.44 17.51 -3.83
C ALA A 53 -16.29 17.48 -5.11
N HIS A 54 -16.15 18.48 -5.96
CA HIS A 54 -16.80 18.53 -7.27
C HIS A 54 -16.30 17.40 -8.19
N PRO A 55 -17.12 16.79 -9.07
CA PRO A 55 -16.73 15.64 -9.90
C PRO A 55 -15.42 15.82 -10.68
N ARG A 56 -15.09 17.04 -11.11
CA ARG A 56 -13.82 17.33 -11.82
C ARG A 56 -12.58 17.23 -10.92
N ALA A 57 -12.68 17.64 -9.66
CA ALA A 57 -11.61 17.48 -8.67
C ALA A 57 -11.43 16.01 -8.29
N ARG A 58 -12.52 15.24 -8.21
CA ARG A 58 -12.49 13.80 -7.90
C ARG A 58 -11.65 13.01 -8.90
N PHE A 59 -11.83 13.24 -10.20
CA PHE A 59 -11.03 12.56 -11.23
C PHE A 59 -9.54 12.87 -11.09
N GLY A 60 -9.18 14.15 -10.90
CA GLY A 60 -7.80 14.54 -10.67
C GLY A 60 -7.19 13.90 -9.42
N ALA A 61 -7.94 13.82 -8.33
CA ALA A 61 -7.49 13.16 -7.11
C ALA A 61 -7.31 11.63 -7.27
N LEU A 62 -8.18 10.97 -8.05
CA LEU A 62 -8.04 9.55 -8.38
C LEU A 62 -6.79 9.28 -9.24
N ASP A 63 -6.50 10.14 -10.21
CA ASP A 63 -5.29 10.02 -11.04
C ASP A 63 -4.03 10.23 -10.17
N LEU A 64 -4.01 11.25 -9.32
CA LEU A 64 -2.89 11.49 -8.40
C LEU A 64 -2.64 10.31 -7.45
N LEU A 65 -3.68 9.73 -6.86
CA LEU A 65 -3.52 8.55 -6.00
C LEU A 65 -3.00 7.34 -6.77
N TRP A 66 -3.44 7.16 -8.01
CA TRP A 66 -2.94 6.07 -8.85
C TRP A 66 -1.45 6.25 -9.16
N GLU A 67 -1.02 7.44 -9.57
CA GLU A 67 0.40 7.76 -9.80
C GLU A 67 1.22 7.51 -8.52
N MET A 68 0.77 8.00 -7.36
CA MET A 68 1.46 7.80 -6.08
C MET A 68 1.68 6.32 -5.71
N LEU A 69 0.80 5.41 -6.14
CA LEU A 69 0.91 3.97 -5.89
C LEU A 69 1.85 3.26 -6.88
N ASP A 70 2.12 3.85 -8.03
CA ASP A 70 2.90 3.26 -9.13
C ASP A 70 4.34 3.80 -9.19
N LEU A 71 4.61 4.93 -8.54
CA LEU A 71 5.92 5.56 -8.50
C LEU A 71 6.91 4.80 -7.61
N ARG A 72 8.17 4.76 -8.04
CA ARG A 72 9.29 4.14 -7.33
C ARG A 72 10.10 5.25 -6.65
N PRO A 73 9.95 5.48 -5.33
CA PRO A 73 10.78 6.45 -4.62
C PRO A 73 12.26 6.00 -4.63
N SER A 74 13.18 6.96 -4.63
CA SER A 74 14.60 6.66 -4.43
C SER A 74 14.85 6.05 -3.06
N SER A 75 15.94 5.29 -2.95
CA SER A 75 16.25 4.48 -1.75
C SER A 75 16.31 5.27 -0.44
N GLU A 76 16.57 6.59 -0.48
CA GLU A 76 16.65 7.44 0.72
C GLU A 76 15.29 7.93 1.24
N PHE A 77 14.26 7.94 0.39
CA PHE A 77 12.89 8.35 0.75
C PHE A 77 11.87 7.21 0.67
N GLU A 78 12.34 6.00 0.38
CA GLU A 78 11.50 4.82 0.15
C GLU A 78 10.67 4.41 1.38
N ARG A 79 11.11 4.78 2.59
CA ARG A 79 10.52 4.30 3.84
C ARG A 79 9.98 5.41 4.73
N VAL A 80 8.91 5.09 5.44
CA VAL A 80 8.24 5.96 6.41
C VAL A 80 7.90 5.16 7.66
N ASP A 81 7.92 5.83 8.80
CA ASP A 81 7.38 5.26 10.03
C ASP A 81 5.87 5.46 10.08
N THR A 82 5.14 4.35 10.17
CA THR A 82 3.70 4.38 10.47
C THR A 82 3.47 4.00 11.92
N ALA A 83 2.32 4.36 12.47
CA ALA A 83 1.97 3.99 13.85
C ALA A 83 1.97 2.46 14.07
N GLN A 84 1.76 1.69 13.00
CA GLN A 84 1.61 0.25 13.04
C GLN A 84 2.87 -0.51 12.61
N VAL A 85 3.71 0.06 11.74
CA VAL A 85 4.91 -0.55 11.18
C VAL A 85 5.99 0.51 10.97
N PRO A 86 7.11 0.46 11.70
CA PRO A 86 8.26 1.32 11.43
C PRO A 86 8.97 0.88 10.13
N GLY A 87 9.53 1.85 9.41
CA GLY A 87 10.27 1.62 8.17
C GLY A 87 9.46 0.98 7.04
N LEU A 88 8.14 1.21 6.98
CA LEU A 88 7.27 0.70 5.92
C LEU A 88 7.57 1.43 4.61
N ARG A 89 7.50 0.73 3.48
CA ARG A 89 7.59 1.36 2.15
C ARG A 89 6.48 2.40 1.98
N LEU A 90 6.83 3.52 1.38
CA LEU A 90 5.96 4.68 1.22
C LEU A 90 4.67 4.31 0.46
N CYS A 91 4.81 3.59 -0.65
CA CYS A 91 3.69 3.13 -1.47
C CYS A 91 2.76 2.17 -0.69
N CYS A 92 3.29 1.32 0.19
CA CYS A 92 2.49 0.49 1.10
C CYS A 92 1.71 1.33 2.13
N ALA A 93 2.31 2.39 2.67
CA ALA A 93 1.61 3.30 3.59
C ALA A 93 0.44 4.03 2.89
N ILE A 94 0.63 4.46 1.64
CA ILE A 94 -0.45 5.03 0.82
C ILE A 94 -1.53 3.99 0.53
N ALA A 95 -1.14 2.76 0.18
CA ALA A 95 -2.08 1.67 -0.08
C ALA A 95 -2.94 1.31 1.15
N ASP A 96 -2.40 1.42 2.36
CA ASP A 96 -3.17 1.25 3.60
C ASP A 96 -4.32 2.27 3.69
N HIS A 97 -4.06 3.57 3.43
CA HIS A 97 -5.11 4.58 3.37
C HIS A 97 -6.17 4.29 2.30
N VAL A 98 -5.74 3.84 1.12
CA VAL A 98 -6.65 3.48 0.02
C VAL A 98 -7.55 2.31 0.39
N ARG A 99 -7.00 1.27 1.03
CA ARG A 99 -7.77 0.09 1.47
C ARG A 99 -8.80 0.42 2.52
N ASP A 100 -8.47 1.30 3.47
CA ASP A 100 -9.41 1.74 4.52
C ASP A 100 -10.61 2.51 3.92
N ARG A 101 -10.50 3.01 2.68
CA ARG A 101 -11.59 3.67 1.93
C ARG A 101 -12.13 2.83 0.77
N ARG A 102 -11.91 1.51 0.76
CA ARG A 102 -12.30 0.61 -0.36
C ARG A 102 -13.77 0.72 -0.76
N GLY A 103 -14.68 0.78 0.21
CA GLY A 103 -16.12 0.87 -0.05
C GLY A 103 -16.50 2.12 -0.85
N MET A 104 -15.90 3.27 -0.49
CA MET A 104 -16.08 4.54 -1.20
C MET A 104 -15.53 4.45 -2.62
N LEU A 105 -14.31 3.96 -2.79
CA LEU A 105 -13.65 3.90 -4.11
C LEU A 105 -14.40 3.01 -5.12
N LYS A 106 -15.07 1.94 -4.66
CA LYS A 106 -15.93 1.10 -5.52
C LYS A 106 -17.06 1.89 -6.20
N LEU A 107 -17.53 2.98 -5.58
CA LEU A 107 -18.61 3.82 -6.12
C LEU A 107 -18.15 4.66 -7.32
N HIS A 108 -16.84 4.76 -7.58
CA HIS A 108 -16.27 5.56 -8.66
C HIS A 108 -15.99 4.77 -9.95
N GLY A 109 -16.51 3.54 -10.06
CA GLY A 109 -16.40 2.73 -11.28
C GLY A 109 -14.97 2.39 -11.66
N ARG A 110 -14.63 2.42 -12.97
CA ARG A 110 -13.32 2.00 -13.49
C ARG A 110 -12.13 2.76 -12.86
N PRO A 111 -12.15 4.10 -12.73
CA PRO A 111 -11.07 4.83 -12.07
C PRO A 111 -10.82 4.41 -10.63
N GLY A 112 -11.89 4.25 -9.84
CA GLY A 112 -11.77 3.75 -8.46
C GLY A 112 -11.23 2.32 -8.42
N GLN A 113 -11.71 1.45 -9.31
CA GLN A 113 -11.20 0.09 -9.44
C GLN A 113 -9.71 0.05 -9.81
N ARG A 114 -9.22 0.95 -10.67
CA ARG A 114 -7.80 1.05 -11.02
C ARG A 114 -6.94 1.33 -9.79
N VAL A 115 -7.34 2.30 -8.96
CA VAL A 115 -6.65 2.63 -7.70
C VAL A 115 -6.68 1.45 -6.73
N LEU A 116 -7.82 0.76 -6.61
CA LEU A 116 -7.94 -0.43 -5.75
C LEU A 116 -7.06 -1.59 -6.21
N THR A 117 -6.97 -1.83 -7.52
CA THR A 117 -6.09 -2.86 -8.08
C THR A 117 -4.62 -2.52 -7.85
N ALA A 118 -4.23 -1.25 -8.02
CA ALA A 118 -2.87 -0.82 -7.70
C ALA A 118 -2.56 -1.04 -6.20
N ALA A 119 -3.44 -0.60 -5.30
CA ALA A 119 -3.28 -0.77 -3.85
C ALA A 119 -3.33 -2.24 -3.39
N ALA A 120 -3.92 -3.15 -4.17
CA ALA A 120 -3.97 -4.57 -3.83
C ALA A 120 -2.57 -5.22 -3.87
N ARG A 121 -1.70 -4.78 -4.79
CA ARG A 121 -0.32 -5.28 -4.95
C ARG A 121 0.56 -5.01 -3.72
N HIS A 122 0.24 -3.96 -2.98
CA HIS A 122 0.94 -3.53 -1.78
C HIS A 122 0.45 -4.28 -0.53
N TRP A 123 0.41 -5.61 -0.59
CA TRP A 123 -0.24 -6.43 0.42
C TRP A 123 0.42 -6.29 1.81
N ARG A 124 -0.31 -6.71 2.84
CA ARG A 124 0.16 -6.69 4.22
C ARG A 124 -0.48 -7.83 4.99
N PHE A 125 0.32 -8.60 5.69
CA PHE A 125 -0.15 -9.70 6.52
C PHE A 125 0.27 -9.50 7.98
N ALA A 126 -0.70 -9.33 8.87
CA ALA A 126 -0.45 -9.18 10.30
C ALA A 126 -0.54 -10.55 10.98
N ILE A 127 0.58 -11.03 11.50
CA ILE A 127 0.68 -12.33 12.17
C ILE A 127 -0.08 -12.26 13.48
N GLN A 128 -1.03 -13.17 13.66
CA GLN A 128 -1.81 -13.32 14.90
C GLN A 128 -1.30 -14.50 15.72
N GLU A 129 -0.93 -15.59 15.06
CA GLU A 129 -0.53 -16.83 15.72
C GLU A 129 0.56 -17.57 14.92
N VAL A 130 1.48 -18.21 15.64
CA VAL A 130 2.39 -19.23 15.09
C VAL A 130 1.73 -20.60 15.33
N VAL A 131 1.30 -21.24 14.25
CA VAL A 131 0.49 -22.47 14.31
C VAL A 131 1.38 -23.70 14.45
N ALA A 132 2.48 -23.74 13.70
CA ALA A 132 3.44 -24.83 13.74
C ALA A 132 4.83 -24.36 13.29
N ALA A 133 5.87 -25.01 13.78
CA ALA A 133 7.24 -24.82 13.31
C ALA A 133 7.94 -26.18 13.17
N ASP A 134 8.43 -26.49 11.97
CA ASP A 134 9.12 -27.73 11.68
C ASP A 134 10.28 -27.52 10.68
N ARG A 135 10.86 -28.61 10.16
CA ARG A 135 11.97 -28.54 9.20
C ARG A 135 11.58 -27.90 7.86
N GLY A 136 10.28 -27.90 7.54
CA GLY A 136 9.69 -27.28 6.37
C GLY A 136 9.27 -25.83 6.59
N GLY A 137 9.65 -25.18 7.70
CA GLY A 137 9.38 -23.76 7.95
C GLY A 137 8.37 -23.51 9.05
N VAL A 138 7.90 -22.26 9.14
CA VAL A 138 7.00 -21.79 10.19
C VAL A 138 5.65 -21.43 9.59
N LEU A 139 4.60 -22.12 10.01
CA LEU A 139 3.22 -21.86 9.62
C LEU A 139 2.62 -20.80 10.55
N VAL A 140 2.10 -19.74 9.95
CA VAL A 140 1.47 -18.62 10.67
C VAL A 140 0.05 -18.39 10.19
N LEU A 141 -0.80 -17.97 11.13
CA LEU A 141 -2.15 -17.48 10.89
C LEU A 141 -2.17 -15.97 11.12
N GLY A 142 -2.93 -15.25 10.31
CA GLY A 142 -3.06 -13.81 10.42
C GLY A 142 -4.06 -13.21 9.44
N THR A 143 -4.15 -11.89 9.46
CA THR A 143 -5.07 -11.11 8.60
C THR A 143 -4.32 -10.55 7.41
N LEU A 144 -4.85 -10.78 6.20
CA LEU A 144 -4.33 -10.33 4.92
C LEU A 144 -5.12 -9.14 4.36
N LYS A 145 -4.44 -7.99 4.26
CA LYS A 145 -4.89 -6.85 3.45
C LYS A 145 -4.19 -6.86 2.09
N GLY A 146 -4.94 -6.65 1.01
CA GLY A 146 -4.41 -6.68 -0.36
C GLY A 146 -4.43 -8.09 -0.97
N GLN A 147 -3.60 -8.32 -1.98
CA GLN A 147 -3.52 -9.56 -2.74
C GLN A 147 -2.08 -10.07 -2.75
N LEU A 148 -1.90 -11.34 -2.38
CA LEU A 148 -0.61 -12.00 -2.43
C LEU A 148 -0.23 -12.33 -3.89
N PRO A 149 1.07 -12.37 -4.20
CA PRO A 149 1.60 -12.99 -5.41
C PRO A 149 1.12 -14.43 -5.61
N ASP A 150 1.15 -14.88 -6.86
CA ASP A 150 0.99 -16.30 -7.17
C ASP A 150 2.32 -17.04 -6.95
N GLY A 151 2.27 -18.20 -6.29
CA GLY A 151 3.46 -19.02 -5.99
C GLY A 151 4.30 -18.48 -4.81
N PRO A 152 5.52 -18.99 -4.61
CA PRO A 152 6.41 -18.52 -3.54
C PRO A 152 6.94 -17.11 -3.81
N PHE A 153 6.99 -16.27 -2.78
CA PHE A 153 7.49 -14.89 -2.87
C PHE A 153 8.34 -14.48 -1.68
N GLU A 154 9.22 -13.49 -1.86
CA GLU A 154 9.98 -12.88 -0.77
C GLU A 154 9.12 -11.88 0.00
N ALA A 155 9.40 -11.72 1.30
CA ALA A 155 8.73 -10.74 2.14
C ALA A 155 9.69 -10.09 3.15
N GLU A 156 9.35 -8.90 3.61
CA GLU A 156 9.96 -8.28 4.78
C GLU A 156 9.08 -8.59 5.99
N LEU A 157 9.67 -9.17 7.03
CA LEU A 157 9.06 -9.34 8.34
C LEU A 157 9.46 -8.17 9.24
N HIS A 158 8.48 -7.32 9.51
CA HIS A 158 8.60 -6.19 10.42
C HIS A 158 8.18 -6.60 11.82
N SER A 159 9.09 -6.46 12.77
CA SER A 159 8.84 -6.55 14.20
C SER A 159 9.06 -5.18 14.86
N ALA A 160 8.75 -5.05 16.15
CA ALA A 160 8.95 -3.81 16.89
C ALA A 160 10.40 -3.28 16.89
N LEU A 161 11.38 -4.15 16.64
CA LEU A 161 12.81 -3.82 16.76
C LEU A 161 13.62 -4.09 15.49
N THR A 162 13.08 -4.86 14.53
CA THR A 162 13.85 -5.34 13.38
C THR A 162 12.98 -5.47 12.14
N ILE A 163 13.61 -5.29 10.98
CA ILE A 163 13.09 -5.70 9.68
C ILE A 163 14.02 -6.81 9.19
N VAL A 164 13.46 -7.99 8.90
CA VAL A 164 14.23 -9.13 8.39
C VAL A 164 13.60 -9.65 7.11
N THR A 165 14.41 -10.02 6.13
CA THR A 165 13.91 -10.65 4.91
C THR A 165 13.55 -12.10 5.19
N VAL A 166 12.36 -12.49 4.76
CA VAL A 166 11.89 -13.87 4.66
C VAL A 166 12.12 -14.33 3.22
N PRO A 167 13.05 -15.29 2.99
CA PRO A 167 13.45 -15.68 1.64
C PRO A 167 12.35 -16.34 0.79
N ALA A 168 11.36 -16.97 1.41
CA ALA A 168 10.20 -17.48 0.71
C ALA A 168 9.00 -17.59 1.64
N VAL A 169 7.86 -17.15 1.12
CA VAL A 169 6.54 -17.23 1.73
C VAL A 169 5.64 -17.98 0.77
N GLU A 170 4.92 -18.97 1.29
CA GLU A 170 3.97 -19.77 0.52
C GLU A 170 2.58 -19.67 1.15
N THR A 171 1.55 -19.58 0.31
CA THR A 171 0.15 -19.63 0.77
C THR A 171 -0.28 -21.09 0.89
N GLU A 172 -0.65 -21.52 2.10
CA GLU A 172 -1.01 -22.92 2.41
C GLU A 172 -2.50 -23.21 2.19
N TYR A 173 -3.36 -22.25 2.54
CA TYR A 173 -4.80 -22.34 2.33
C TYR A 173 -5.31 -21.05 1.72
N ASP A 174 -6.19 -21.18 0.72
CA ASP A 174 -6.93 -20.06 0.17
C ASP A 174 -7.73 -19.37 1.28
N ARG A 175 -7.78 -18.03 1.20
CA ARG A 175 -8.37 -17.14 2.21
C ARG A 175 -9.69 -17.69 2.75
N ALA A 176 -9.90 -17.61 4.06
CA ALA A 176 -11.26 -17.76 4.58
C ALA A 176 -12.08 -16.57 4.08
N ASP A 177 -13.08 -16.83 3.22
CA ASP A 177 -13.84 -15.83 2.45
C ASP A 177 -14.53 -14.74 3.29
N GLU A 178 -14.68 -14.94 4.60
CA GLU A 178 -15.46 -14.03 5.47
C GLU A 178 -14.61 -13.07 6.32
N ASP A 179 -13.35 -13.40 6.66
CA ASP A 179 -12.59 -12.68 7.71
C ASP A 179 -11.22 -12.12 7.29
N ASP A 180 -10.90 -12.11 5.99
CA ASP A 180 -9.57 -11.72 5.47
C ASP A 180 -8.41 -12.53 6.08
N GLU A 181 -8.69 -13.68 6.70
CA GLU A 181 -7.68 -14.57 7.30
C GLU A 181 -6.96 -15.40 6.23
N ALA A 182 -5.67 -15.63 6.44
CA ALA A 182 -4.86 -16.49 5.59
C ALA A 182 -3.80 -17.26 6.41
N PHE A 183 -3.39 -18.40 5.87
CA PHE A 183 -2.31 -19.22 6.40
C PHE A 183 -1.10 -19.11 5.48
N LEU A 184 0.02 -18.65 6.04
CA LEU A 184 1.28 -18.51 5.31
C LEU A 184 2.35 -19.40 5.93
N ARG A 185 3.15 -20.04 5.09
CA ARG A 185 4.35 -20.75 5.48
C ARG A 185 5.57 -19.89 5.18
N LEU A 186 6.37 -19.65 6.22
CA LEU A 186 7.60 -18.86 6.16
C LEU A 186 8.79 -19.81 6.11
N LEU A 187 9.52 -19.77 4.99
CA LEU A 187 10.69 -20.60 4.74
C LEU A 187 11.97 -19.80 4.97
N GLY A 188 13.03 -20.48 5.41
CA GLY A 188 14.35 -19.86 5.61
C GLY A 188 14.42 -18.84 6.76
N THR A 189 13.37 -18.73 7.59
CA THR A 189 13.31 -17.82 8.74
C THR A 189 13.23 -18.61 10.03
N ALA A 190 14.01 -18.20 11.04
CA ALA A 190 13.97 -18.84 12.35
C ALA A 190 12.66 -18.52 13.08
N GLU A 191 12.03 -19.52 13.71
CA GLU A 191 10.82 -19.35 14.52
C GLU A 191 10.97 -18.24 15.56
N ALA A 192 12.13 -18.13 16.21
CA ALA A 192 12.41 -17.10 17.22
C ALA A 192 12.37 -15.65 16.68
N ALA A 193 12.44 -15.45 15.36
CA ALA A 193 12.29 -14.14 14.73
C ALA A 193 10.82 -13.78 14.43
N ILE A 194 9.90 -14.74 14.54
CA ILE A 194 8.49 -14.61 14.20
C ILE A 194 7.68 -14.51 15.49
N ALA A 195 6.91 -13.44 15.63
CA ALA A 195 6.09 -13.21 16.81
C ALA A 195 4.68 -12.72 16.40
N PRO A 196 3.65 -13.05 17.19
CA PRO A 196 2.36 -12.37 17.10
C PRO A 196 2.52 -10.86 17.14
N GLY A 197 1.79 -10.16 16.27
CA GLY A 197 1.89 -8.71 16.06
C GLY A 197 2.96 -8.29 15.06
N ALA A 198 3.86 -9.19 14.64
CA ALA A 198 4.75 -8.91 13.52
C ALA A 198 3.97 -8.83 12.20
N VAL A 199 4.51 -8.10 11.24
CA VAL A 199 3.84 -7.80 9.97
C VAL A 199 4.72 -8.19 8.81
N LEU A 200 4.19 -8.97 7.87
CA LEU A 200 4.81 -9.22 6.59
C LEU A 200 4.36 -8.19 5.56
N CYS A 201 5.31 -7.70 4.77
CA CYS A 201 5.10 -6.76 3.67
C CYS A 201 5.95 -7.18 2.45
N PRO A 202 5.61 -6.74 1.23
CA PRO A 202 6.42 -7.00 0.05
C PRO A 202 7.86 -6.45 0.20
N THR A 203 8.85 -7.23 -0.25
CA THR A 203 10.24 -6.74 -0.43
C THR A 203 10.36 -5.76 -1.58
N ASP A 204 9.58 -5.94 -2.63
CA ASP A 204 9.40 -4.99 -3.72
C ASP A 204 7.90 -4.89 -4.04
N CYS A 205 7.45 -3.68 -4.29
CA CYS A 205 6.07 -3.38 -4.68
C CYS A 205 5.94 -3.09 -6.17
N ALA A 206 7.07 -2.98 -6.85
CA ALA A 206 7.17 -2.52 -8.21
C ALA A 206 7.55 -3.67 -9.13
N GLU A 207 6.63 -4.62 -9.32
CA GLU A 207 6.68 -5.53 -10.45
C GLU A 207 5.27 -5.97 -10.86
N ASP A 208 4.99 -5.82 -12.16
CA ASP A 208 3.92 -6.51 -12.84
C ASP A 208 4.31 -7.99 -12.87
N GLN A 209 3.61 -8.82 -12.09
CA GLN A 209 3.55 -10.25 -12.35
C GLN A 209 2.69 -10.44 -13.62
N SER A 210 3.38 -10.46 -14.76
CA SER A 210 2.86 -10.91 -16.05
C SER A 210 2.76 -12.42 -16.11
#